data_AF-A0A9W9N931-F1
#
_entry.id   AF-A0A9W9N931-F1
#
_cell.length_a   1.000
_cell.length_b   1.000
_cell.length_c   1.000
_cell.angle_alpha   90.00
_cell.angle_beta   90.00
_cell.angle_gamma   90.00
#
_symmetry.space_group_name_H-M   'P 1'
#
loop_
_entity.id
_entity.type
_entity.pdbx_description
1 polymer ?
#
loop_
_entity_poly.entity_id
_entity_poly.type
_entity_poly.pdbx_seq_one_letter_code
_entity_poly.pdbx_strand_id
1 'polypeptide(L)'
;MDPTERDTFIHKIFAKITQLQSIGLIKDDKDIIERNRLSLIWLEATSDSTPSSTKWRHSRSREKYREIEDVSSHLFLALVLTIPPSVCYTPNFQPVINYLVGLGDYKGFQFFLGLKEKEFFESVAVEQGYAGSPLYLDFMRTIFPGPESRRK
;
A
#
# COMPACT_ATOMS: atom_id res chain seq x y z
N MET A 1 18.62 -12.89 1.19
CA MET A 1 18.65 -11.46 1.50
C MET A 1 19.64 -11.24 2.62
N ASP A 2 20.54 -10.28 2.46
CA ASP A 2 21.43 -9.83 3.54
C ASP A 2 20.58 -9.26 4.69
N PRO A 3 20.80 -9.65 5.95
CA PRO A 3 20.10 -9.06 7.11
C PRO A 3 20.08 -7.53 7.09
N THR A 4 21.18 -6.90 6.64
CA THR A 4 21.33 -5.44 6.56
C THR A 4 20.36 -4.82 5.55
N GLU A 5 20.16 -5.48 4.41
CA GLU A 5 19.25 -5.03 3.36
C GLU A 5 17.79 -5.17 3.82
N ARG A 6 17.45 -6.27 4.47
CA ARG A 6 16.13 -6.50 5.08
C ARG A 6 15.80 -5.39 6.08
N ASP A 7 16.71 -5.13 7.00
CA ASP A 7 16.51 -4.18 8.08
C ASP A 7 16.40 -2.75 7.52
N THR A 8 17.11 -2.45 6.42
CA THR A 8 16.97 -1.19 5.69
C THR A 8 15.55 -0.99 5.15
N PHE A 9 14.94 -2.01 4.55
CA PHE A 9 13.56 -1.88 4.06
C PHE A 9 12.56 -1.70 5.19
N ILE A 10 12.71 -2.46 6.28
CA ILE A 10 11.84 -2.34 7.45
C ILE A 10 11.93 -0.91 8.02
N HIS A 11 13.15 -0.37 8.19
CA HIS A 11 13.34 0.99 8.67
C HIS A 11 12.68 2.02 7.76
N LYS A 12 12.79 1.89 6.44
CA LYS A 12 12.14 2.81 5.50
C LYS A 12 10.61 2.78 5.62
N ILE A 13 10.02 1.59 5.75
CA ILE A 13 8.56 1.43 5.91
C ILE A 13 8.10 2.05 7.23
N PHE A 14 8.82 1.81 8.32
CA PHE A 14 8.46 2.37 9.63
C PHE A 14 8.65 3.89 9.66
N ALA A 15 9.70 4.42 9.04
CA ALA A 15 9.86 5.86 8.87
C ALA A 15 8.69 6.47 8.08
N LYS A 16 8.21 5.79 7.04
CA LYS A 16 7.02 6.21 6.29
C LYS A 16 5.76 6.18 7.16
N ILE A 17 5.57 5.18 8.02
CA ILE A 17 4.47 5.16 9.00
C ILE A 17 4.53 6.39 9.92
N THR A 18 5.69 6.65 10.54
CA THR A 18 5.87 7.81 11.42
C THR A 18 5.57 9.13 10.71
N GLN A 19 5.97 9.22 9.43
CA GLN A 19 5.69 10.37 8.60
C GLN A 19 4.17 10.52 8.31
N LEU A 20 3.49 9.43 7.97
CA LEU A 20 2.04 9.43 7.74
C LEU A 20 1.25 9.79 9.01
N GLN A 21 1.69 9.29 10.17
CA GLN A 21 1.12 9.61 11.48
C GLN A 21 1.27 11.08 11.86
N SER A 22 2.39 11.71 11.49
CA SER A 22 2.70 13.08 11.92
C SER A 22 2.13 14.14 10.99
N ILE A 23 2.26 13.96 9.67
CA ILE A 23 1.97 15.01 8.70
C ILE A 23 1.10 14.55 7.52
N GLY A 24 0.65 13.29 7.48
CA GLY A 24 -0.21 12.77 6.41
C GLY A 24 0.54 12.51 5.10
N LEU A 25 -0.09 12.71 3.94
CA LEU A 25 0.58 12.52 2.63
C LEU A 25 1.39 13.74 2.23
N ILE A 26 2.64 13.53 1.83
CA ILE A 26 3.43 14.59 1.17
C ILE A 26 3.25 14.53 -0.35
N LYS A 27 3.76 15.55 -1.05
CA LYS A 27 3.67 15.65 -2.52
C LYS A 27 4.18 14.38 -3.22
N ASP A 28 5.37 13.90 -2.85
CA ASP A 28 5.96 12.71 -3.46
C ASP A 28 5.08 11.46 -3.31
N ASP A 29 4.33 11.36 -2.20
CA ASP A 29 3.40 10.24 -2.01
C ASP A 29 2.22 10.31 -2.97
N LYS A 30 1.69 11.51 -3.19
CA LYS A 30 0.61 11.76 -4.15
C LYS A 30 1.07 11.47 -5.57
N ASP A 31 2.26 11.91 -5.94
CA ASP A 31 2.88 11.62 -7.23
C ASP A 31 3.04 10.10 -7.45
N ILE A 32 3.35 9.33 -6.41
CA ILE A 32 3.42 7.86 -6.49
C ILE A 32 2.04 7.25 -6.72
N ILE A 33 1.02 7.72 -6.01
CA ILE A 33 -0.37 7.23 -6.11
C ILE A 33 -0.95 7.53 -7.51
N GLU A 34 -0.73 8.73 -8.03
CA GLU A 34 -1.17 9.16 -9.37
C GLU A 34 -0.52 8.36 -10.50
N ARG A 35 0.67 7.79 -10.29
CA ARG A 35 1.38 6.96 -11.28
C ARG A 35 0.87 5.52 -11.36
N ASN A 36 -0.45 5.32 -11.27
CA ASN A 36 -1.11 4.01 -11.42
C ASN A 36 -0.67 2.95 -10.40
N ARG A 37 -0.18 3.39 -9.24
CA ARG A 37 0.43 2.43 -8.32
C ARG A 37 -0.60 1.52 -7.66
N LEU A 38 -1.71 2.09 -7.25
CA LEU A 38 -2.81 1.39 -6.59
C LEU A 38 -3.65 0.61 -7.60
N SER A 39 -3.84 1.14 -8.81
CA SER A 39 -4.55 0.41 -9.87
C SER A 39 -3.84 -0.89 -10.25
N LEU A 40 -2.50 -0.94 -10.26
CA LEU A 40 -1.75 -2.18 -10.47
C LEU A 40 -2.06 -3.27 -9.41
N ILE A 41 -2.39 -2.87 -8.19
CA ILE A 41 -2.64 -3.77 -7.07
C ILE A 41 -4.12 -4.16 -7.03
N TRP A 42 -5.03 -3.21 -7.20
CA TRP A 42 -6.47 -3.42 -7.02
C TRP A 42 -7.22 -3.82 -8.28
N LEU A 43 -6.69 -3.55 -9.47
CA LEU A 43 -7.28 -4.01 -10.72
C LEU A 43 -6.56 -5.26 -11.23
N GLU A 44 -7.31 -6.20 -11.77
CA GLU A 44 -6.74 -7.33 -12.50
C GLU A 44 -6.09 -6.87 -13.80
N ALA A 45 -5.11 -7.63 -14.29
CA ALA A 45 -4.46 -7.30 -15.55
C ALA A 45 -5.44 -7.59 -16.71
N THR A 46 -6.01 -6.54 -17.30
CA THR A 46 -7.09 -6.66 -18.30
C THR A 46 -6.61 -6.87 -19.74
N SER A 47 -5.31 -6.71 -20.03
CA SER A 47 -4.82 -6.75 -21.42
C SER A 47 -4.12 -8.06 -21.79
N ASP A 48 -4.71 -8.76 -22.75
CA ASP A 48 -4.11 -9.95 -23.37
C ASP A 48 -2.76 -9.65 -24.06
N SER A 49 -2.53 -8.39 -24.44
CA SER A 49 -1.33 -7.91 -25.14
C SER A 49 -0.07 -7.72 -24.28
N THR A 50 -0.15 -7.81 -22.95
CA THR A 50 1.05 -7.68 -22.11
C THR A 50 1.94 -8.93 -22.19
N PRO A 51 3.27 -8.79 -22.32
CA PRO A 51 4.18 -9.94 -22.27
C PRO A 51 3.96 -10.77 -20.99
N SER A 52 4.01 -12.09 -21.12
CA SER A 52 3.74 -13.04 -20.03
C SER A 52 4.65 -12.80 -18.81
N SER A 53 5.92 -12.43 -19.03
CA SER A 53 6.87 -12.12 -17.97
C SER A 53 6.50 -10.87 -17.17
N THR A 54 5.96 -9.85 -17.83
CA THR A 54 5.46 -8.63 -17.17
C THR A 54 4.17 -8.91 -16.40
N LYS A 55 3.25 -9.71 -16.97
CA LYS A 55 2.04 -10.18 -16.28
C LYS A 55 2.41 -10.93 -14.98
N TRP A 56 3.39 -11.83 -15.06
CA TRP A 56 3.87 -12.60 -13.89
C TRP A 56 4.46 -11.69 -12.80
N ARG A 57 5.30 -10.71 -13.18
CA ARG A 57 5.87 -9.75 -12.22
C ARG A 57 4.79 -8.94 -11.52
N HIS A 58 3.79 -8.47 -12.27
CA HIS A 58 2.68 -7.69 -11.71
C HIS A 58 1.83 -8.54 -10.77
N SER A 59 1.45 -9.76 -11.18
CA SER A 59 0.70 -10.71 -10.32
C SER A 59 1.44 -10.94 -9.01
N ARG A 60 2.73 -11.26 -9.08
CA ARG A 60 3.52 -11.58 -7.89
C ARG A 60 3.75 -10.38 -6.98
N SER A 61 3.92 -9.17 -7.52
CA SER A 61 3.96 -7.97 -6.67
C SER A 61 2.62 -7.71 -5.99
N ARG A 62 1.52 -7.89 -6.74
CA ARG A 62 0.15 -7.69 -6.24
C ARG A 62 -0.15 -8.65 -5.10
N GLU A 63 0.15 -9.93 -5.26
CA GLU A 63 -0.03 -10.95 -4.20
C GLU A 63 0.63 -10.49 -2.89
N LYS A 64 1.89 -10.06 -2.96
CA LYS A 64 2.63 -9.60 -1.76
C LYS A 64 2.10 -8.31 -1.14
N TYR A 65 1.63 -7.37 -1.95
CA TYR A 65 0.97 -6.18 -1.41
C TYR A 65 -0.34 -6.55 -0.71
N ARG A 66 -1.13 -7.45 -1.31
CA ARG A 66 -2.39 -7.93 -0.75
C ARG A 66 -2.18 -8.72 0.55
N GLU A 67 -1.12 -9.53 0.65
CA GLU A 67 -0.74 -10.20 1.91
C GLU A 67 -0.58 -9.21 3.08
N ILE A 68 -0.10 -8.00 2.80
CA ILE A 68 0.06 -6.95 3.81
C ILE A 68 -1.24 -6.18 4.02
N GLU A 69 -2.01 -5.93 2.97
CA GLU A 69 -3.32 -5.28 3.05
C GLU A 69 -4.29 -6.08 3.92
N ASP A 70 -4.28 -7.41 3.78
CA ASP A 70 -5.12 -8.35 4.54
C ASP A 70 -4.87 -8.27 6.05
N VAL A 71 -3.65 -7.94 6.47
CA VAL A 71 -3.31 -7.80 7.89
C VAL A 71 -3.39 -6.36 8.40
N SER A 72 -3.13 -5.36 7.54
CA SER A 72 -3.20 -3.94 7.90
C SER A 72 -3.15 -3.01 6.67
N SER A 73 -4.26 -2.31 6.39
CA SER A 73 -4.32 -1.27 5.36
C SER A 73 -3.34 -0.11 5.60
N HIS A 74 -2.97 0.15 6.85
CA HIS A 74 -2.01 1.19 7.23
C HIS A 74 -0.59 0.81 6.82
N LEU A 75 -0.16 -0.42 7.14
CA LEU A 75 1.13 -0.95 6.70
C LEU A 75 1.19 -1.09 5.19
N PHE A 76 0.09 -1.52 4.59
CA PHE A 76 -0.04 -1.60 3.14
C PHE A 76 0.24 -0.25 2.48
N LEU A 77 -0.39 0.84 2.95
CA LEU A 77 -0.14 2.16 2.36
C LEU A 77 1.33 2.57 2.47
N ALA A 78 1.92 2.42 3.66
CA ALA A 78 3.33 2.75 3.84
C ALA A 78 4.24 1.92 2.94
N LEU A 79 3.96 0.63 2.79
CA LEU A 79 4.71 -0.27 1.92
C LEU A 79 4.59 0.15 0.45
N VAL A 80 3.38 0.46 -0.02
CA VAL A 80 3.12 0.90 -1.41
C VAL A 80 3.88 2.18 -1.75
N LEU A 81 3.89 3.14 -0.83
CA LEU A 81 4.57 4.42 -0.99
C LEU A 81 6.10 4.30 -0.91
N THR A 82 6.61 3.27 -0.26
CA THR A 82 8.06 3.16 0.02
C THR A 82 8.77 2.21 -0.94
N ILE A 83 8.16 1.06 -1.24
CA ILE A 83 8.83 -0.04 -1.93
C ILE A 83 8.24 -0.18 -3.32
N PRO A 84 8.97 -0.02 -4.44
CA PRO A 84 8.45 -0.17 -5.80
C PRO A 84 8.03 -1.63 -6.13
N PRO A 85 7.15 -1.88 -7.12
CA PRO A 85 6.67 -3.23 -7.42
C PRO A 85 7.83 -4.12 -7.90
N SER A 86 8.80 -3.50 -8.57
CA SER A 86 10.02 -4.14 -9.07
C SER A 86 10.86 -4.78 -7.97
N VAL A 87 10.84 -4.21 -6.77
CA VAL A 87 11.48 -4.79 -5.58
C VAL A 87 10.54 -5.80 -4.93
N CYS A 88 9.25 -5.45 -4.81
CA CYS A 88 8.26 -6.27 -4.13
C CYS A 88 8.17 -7.70 -4.71
N TYR A 89 8.10 -7.86 -6.05
CA TYR A 89 7.98 -9.19 -6.65
C TYR A 89 9.21 -10.09 -6.45
N THR A 90 10.36 -9.54 -6.06
CA THR A 90 11.60 -10.32 -5.96
C THR A 90 11.53 -11.33 -4.82
N PRO A 91 12.13 -12.53 -4.97
CA PRO A 91 12.19 -13.52 -3.88
C PRO A 91 12.88 -12.96 -2.62
N ASN A 92 13.89 -12.10 -2.81
CA ASN A 92 14.64 -11.50 -1.71
C ASN A 92 13.78 -10.59 -0.84
N PHE A 93 12.65 -10.07 -1.33
CA PHE A 93 11.76 -9.25 -0.52
C PHE A 93 10.81 -10.07 0.37
N GLN A 94 10.68 -11.38 0.15
CA GLN A 94 9.76 -12.22 0.94
C GLN A 94 10.04 -12.21 2.46
N PRO A 95 11.30 -12.22 2.94
CA PRO A 95 11.58 -12.12 4.37
C PRO A 95 11.06 -10.83 5.02
N VAL A 96 10.99 -9.72 4.26
CA VAL A 96 10.40 -8.46 4.75
C VAL A 96 8.89 -8.61 4.90
N ILE A 97 8.21 -9.18 3.90
CA ILE A 97 6.78 -9.48 3.97
C ILE A 97 6.47 -10.39 5.16
N ASN A 98 7.19 -11.51 5.29
CA ASN A 98 7.00 -12.47 6.38
C ASN A 98 7.19 -11.82 7.75
N TYR A 99 8.17 -10.93 7.88
CA TYR A 99 8.38 -10.17 9.12
C TYR A 99 7.17 -9.28 9.44
N LEU A 100 6.71 -8.49 8.47
CA LEU A 100 5.59 -7.57 8.66
C LEU A 100 4.26 -8.30 8.95
N VAL A 101 3.97 -9.38 8.23
CA VAL A 101 2.82 -10.26 8.49
C VAL A 101 2.95 -10.98 9.84
N GLY A 102 4.17 -11.24 10.30
CA GLY A 102 4.44 -11.92 11.57
C GLY A 102 4.39 -11.04 12.83
N LEU A 103 4.16 -9.73 12.70
CA LEU A 103 4.20 -8.81 13.86
C LEU A 103 3.09 -9.08 14.90
N GLY A 104 1.93 -9.59 14.47
CA GLY A 104 0.83 -10.01 15.35
C GLY A 104 0.04 -8.87 16.03
N ASP A 105 0.63 -7.70 16.25
CA ASP A 105 -0.04 -6.48 16.69
C ASP A 105 0.28 -5.31 15.76
N TYR A 106 -0.78 -4.68 15.23
CA TYR A 106 -0.69 -3.60 14.25
C TYR A 106 -1.14 -2.24 14.77
N LYS A 107 -1.53 -2.13 16.04
CA LYS A 107 -2.04 -0.87 16.62
C LYS A 107 -1.05 0.28 16.49
N GLY A 108 0.25 0.00 16.66
CA GLY A 108 1.31 0.99 16.55
C GLY A 108 1.48 1.61 15.15
N PHE A 109 0.91 0.99 14.12
CA PHE A 109 0.98 1.49 12.74
C PHE A 109 -0.26 2.26 12.31
N GLN A 110 -1.28 2.38 13.17
CA GLN A 110 -2.52 3.06 12.81
C GLN A 110 -2.29 4.57 12.63
N PHE A 111 -2.96 5.13 11.62
CA PHE A 111 -3.01 6.57 11.35
C PHE A 111 -4.27 6.88 10.56
N PHE A 112 -4.76 8.10 10.70
CA PHE A 112 -5.92 8.55 9.93
C PHE A 112 -5.52 9.75 9.09
N LEU A 113 -5.92 9.71 7.83
CA LEU A 113 -5.66 10.81 6.91
C LEU A 113 -6.85 11.78 6.91
N GLY A 114 -6.59 13.02 6.49
CA GLY A 114 -7.55 14.10 6.52
C GLY A 114 -8.57 14.03 5.39
N LEU A 115 -9.54 14.95 5.43
CA LEU A 115 -10.57 15.06 4.38
C LEU A 115 -9.96 15.35 3.00
N LYS A 116 -8.91 16.18 2.94
CA LYS A 116 -8.24 16.52 1.68
C LYS A 116 -7.58 15.29 1.04
N GLU A 117 -6.96 14.44 1.86
CA GLU A 117 -6.39 13.18 1.37
C GLU A 117 -7.51 12.23 0.94
N LYS A 118 -8.65 12.20 1.65
CA LYS A 118 -9.81 11.40 1.25
C LYS A 118 -10.30 11.77 -0.15
N GLU A 119 -10.57 13.05 -0.38
CA GLU A 119 -11.02 13.59 -1.66
C GLU A 119 -10.00 13.29 -2.77
N PHE A 120 -8.71 13.38 -2.45
CA PHE A 120 -7.63 13.00 -3.37
C PHE A 120 -7.71 11.51 -3.76
N PHE A 121 -7.81 10.59 -2.81
CA PHE A 121 -7.95 9.16 -3.12
C PHE A 121 -9.22 8.86 -3.92
N GLU A 122 -10.34 9.50 -3.61
CA GLU A 122 -11.60 9.35 -4.34
C GLU A 122 -11.45 9.81 -5.80
N SER A 123 -10.83 10.98 -6.01
CA SER A 123 -10.56 11.51 -7.36
C SER A 123 -9.67 10.56 -8.16
N VAL A 124 -8.55 10.12 -7.58
CA VAL A 124 -7.60 9.22 -8.27
C VAL A 124 -8.25 7.86 -8.56
N ALA A 125 -9.06 7.33 -7.63
CA ALA A 125 -9.74 6.05 -7.81
C ALA A 125 -10.73 6.08 -8.97
N VAL A 126 -11.44 7.19 -9.17
CA VAL A 126 -12.33 7.39 -10.32
C VAL A 126 -11.51 7.49 -11.60
N GLU A 127 -10.48 8.33 -11.61
CA GLU A 127 -9.62 8.55 -12.79
C GLU A 127 -8.94 7.25 -13.26
N GLN A 128 -8.41 6.46 -12.32
CA GLN A 128 -7.70 5.22 -12.61
C GLN A 128 -8.62 3.99 -12.64
N GLY A 129 -9.93 4.16 -12.46
CA GLY A 129 -10.95 3.13 -12.68
C GLY A 129 -11.07 2.05 -11.60
N TYR A 130 -10.58 2.27 -10.38
CA TYR A 130 -10.69 1.32 -9.26
C TYR A 130 -11.63 1.75 -8.13
N ALA A 131 -12.37 2.85 -8.31
CA ALA A 131 -13.33 3.35 -7.32
C ALA A 131 -14.38 2.31 -6.87
N GLY A 132 -14.72 1.34 -7.72
CA GLY A 132 -15.64 0.24 -7.40
C GLY A 132 -14.98 -1.01 -6.81
N SER A 133 -13.66 -1.02 -6.62
CA SER A 133 -12.95 -2.19 -6.10
C SER A 133 -13.28 -2.41 -4.62
N PRO A 134 -13.70 -3.62 -4.20
CA PRO A 134 -13.92 -3.93 -2.79
C PRO A 134 -12.70 -3.62 -1.90
N LEU A 135 -11.49 -3.91 -2.40
CA LEU A 135 -10.24 -3.64 -1.69
C LEU A 135 -10.05 -2.14 -1.43
N TYR A 136 -10.31 -1.32 -2.45
CA TYR A 136 -10.29 0.13 -2.31
C TYR A 136 -11.32 0.63 -1.30
N LEU A 137 -12.55 0.11 -1.34
CA LEU A 137 -13.61 0.51 -0.41
C LEU A 137 -13.29 0.13 1.05
N ASP A 138 -12.68 -1.04 1.26
CA ASP A 138 -12.22 -1.50 2.58
C ASP A 138 -11.06 -0.65 3.09
N PHE A 139 -10.10 -0.34 2.22
CA PHE A 139 -9.01 0.59 2.48
C PHE A 139 -9.54 1.96 2.91
N MET A 140 -10.49 2.54 2.14
CA MET A 140 -11.06 3.86 2.43
C MET A 140 -11.77 3.89 3.78
N ARG A 141 -12.50 2.83 4.14
CA ARG A 141 -13.15 2.71 5.46
C ARG A 141 -12.15 2.66 6.61
N THR A 142 -10.99 2.05 6.38
CA THR A 142 -9.94 1.89 7.39
C THR A 142 -9.14 3.18 7.60
N ILE A 143 -8.70 3.81 6.51
CA ILE A 143 -7.83 5.00 6.57
C ILE A 143 -8.61 6.29 6.85
N PHE A 144 -9.88 6.34 6.46
CA PHE A 144 -10.77 7.49 6.64
C PHE A 144 -11.99 7.11 7.49
N PRO A 145 -11.78 6.74 8.75
CA PRO A 145 -12.89 6.38 9.61
C PRO A 145 -13.83 7.58 9.79
N GLY A 146 -15.13 7.30 9.76
CA GLY A 146 -16.17 8.30 9.96
C GLY A 146 -16.06 8.99 11.33
N PRO A 147 -16.79 10.09 11.54
CA PRO A 147 -16.74 10.87 12.78
C PRO A 147 -17.05 10.06 14.05
N GLU A 148 -17.80 8.95 13.95
CA GLU A 148 -18.14 8.08 15.09
C GLU A 148 -16.96 7.26 15.62
N SER A 149 -15.97 7.00 14.77
CA SER A 149 -14.79 6.17 15.06
C SER A 149 -13.58 6.98 15.59
N ARG A 150 -13.67 8.32 15.60
CA ARG A 150 -12.64 9.22 16.16
C ARG A 150 -12.83 9.48 17.66
N ARG A 151 -13.86 8.89 18.27
CA ARG A 151 -14.21 9.01 19.69
C ARG A 151 -14.09 7.66 20.39
N LYS A 152 -12.88 7.10 20.49
CA LYS A 152 -12.55 6.10 21.51
C LYS A 152 -11.13 6.32 21.98
#